data_AF-A0A8T4ZT28-F1
#
_entry.id   AF-A0A8T4ZT28-F1
#
_cell.length_a   1.000
_cell.length_b   1.000
_cell.length_c   1.000
_cell.angle_alpha   90.00
_cell.angle_beta   90.00
_cell.angle_gamma   90.00
#
_symmetry.space_group_name_H-M   'P 1'
#
loop_
_entity.id
_entity.type
_entity.pdbx_description
1 polymer ?
#
loop_
_entity_poly.entity_id
_entity_poly.type
_entity_poly.pdbx_seq_one_letter_code
_entity_poly.pdbx_strand_id
1 'polypeptide(L)'
;MCVDYGNKLGPWFSPEMFRKFIKPALKKQCDAFKRKGAFAVLHSDGNIAPTLNVVEAGINAYQGIDVIASMSLKNVKENYGDRICLVGNVDPRILEFGKPKDVAMEVERMPT
;
A
#
# COMPACT_ATOMS: atom_id res chain seq x y z
N MET A 1 0.80 -10.26 -3.63
CA MET A 1 0.30 -10.77 -2.33
C MET A 1 -0.83 -9.85 -1.92
N CYS A 2 -2.04 -10.38 -1.73
CA CYS A 2 -3.23 -9.60 -1.38
C CYS A 2 -3.65 -9.97 0.03
N VAL A 3 -3.32 -9.12 1.01
CA VAL A 3 -3.58 -9.35 2.43
C VAL A 3 -3.76 -7.99 3.12
N ASP A 4 -4.90 -7.77 3.77
CA ASP A 4 -5.09 -6.55 4.55
C ASP A 4 -4.41 -6.66 5.91
N TYR A 5 -3.78 -5.56 6.33
CA TYR A 5 -3.11 -5.45 7.63
C TYR A 5 -3.79 -4.47 8.58
N GLY A 6 -4.88 -3.84 8.17
CA GLY A 6 -5.61 -2.87 8.96
C GLY A 6 -6.95 -2.49 8.37
N ASN A 7 -7.56 -1.49 8.99
CA ASN A 7 -8.77 -0.84 8.51
C ASN A 7 -8.57 0.69 8.56
N LYS A 8 -9.64 1.47 8.37
CA LYS A 8 -9.57 2.94 8.42
C LYS A 8 -9.02 3.53 9.74
N LEU A 9 -9.11 2.79 10.85
CA LEU A 9 -8.65 3.22 12.17
C LEU A 9 -7.16 2.93 12.40
N GLY A 10 -6.56 2.04 11.59
CA GLY A 10 -5.16 1.68 11.69
C GLY A 10 -4.89 0.19 11.50
N PRO A 11 -3.65 -0.24 11.74
CA PRO A 11 -3.25 -1.65 11.66
C PRO A 11 -3.89 -2.52 12.75
N TRP A 12 -4.18 -3.79 12.44
CA TRP A 12 -4.64 -4.77 13.44
C TRP A 12 -3.56 -5.20 14.43
N PHE A 13 -2.30 -5.10 14.02
CA PHE A 13 -1.14 -5.44 14.83
C PHE A 13 -0.36 -4.17 15.16
N SER A 14 0.13 -4.07 16.40
CA SER A 14 1.06 -2.98 16.73
C SER A 14 2.29 -3.03 15.81
N PRO A 15 2.96 -1.91 15.53
CA PRO A 15 4.17 -1.90 14.72
C PRO A 15 5.25 -2.88 15.21
N GLU A 16 5.34 -3.11 16.51
CA GLU A 16 6.24 -4.09 17.10
C GLU A 16 5.83 -5.53 16.77
N MET A 17 4.55 -5.88 16.98
CA MET A 17 4.03 -7.20 16.61
C MET A 17 4.18 -7.46 15.12
N PHE A 18 3.92 -6.45 14.30
CA PHE A 18 4.05 -6.55 12.86
C PHE A 18 5.49 -6.88 12.45
N ARG A 19 6.49 -6.17 13.03
CA ARG A 19 7.92 -6.46 12.81
C ARG A 19 8.31 -7.85 13.29
N LYS A 20 7.78 -8.30 14.43
CA LYS A 20 8.14 -9.56 15.06
C LYS A 20 7.55 -10.78 14.33
N PHE A 21 6.30 -10.69 13.89
CA PHE A 21 5.54 -11.85 13.41
C PHE A 21 5.24 -11.82 11.91
N ILE A 22 4.92 -10.65 11.34
CA ILE A 22 4.44 -10.55 9.96
C ILE A 22 5.60 -10.32 8.98
N LYS A 23 6.46 -9.34 9.27
CA LYS A 23 7.59 -8.97 8.39
C LYS A 23 8.51 -10.14 8.02
N PRO A 24 8.89 -11.07 8.93
CA PRO A 24 9.75 -12.19 8.57
C PRO A 24 9.08 -13.18 7.60
N ALA A 25 7.78 -13.40 7.76
CA ALA A 25 7.01 -14.27 6.86
C ALA A 25 6.90 -13.63 5.47
N LEU A 26 6.58 -12.34 5.41
CA LEU A 26 6.52 -11.60 4.15
C LEU A 26 7.89 -11.58 3.44
N LYS A 27 8.98 -11.41 4.18
CA LYS A 27 10.34 -11.47 3.61
C LYS A 27 10.61 -12.82 2.94
N LYS A 28 10.22 -13.94 3.56
CA LYS A 28 10.37 -15.28 2.96
C LYS A 28 9.61 -15.39 1.63
N GLN A 29 8.43 -14.78 1.53
CA GLN A 29 7.64 -14.74 0.30
C GLN A 29 8.32 -13.88 -0.77
N CYS A 30 8.75 -12.66 -0.42
CA CYS A 30 9.48 -11.76 -1.33
C CYS A 30 10.76 -12.42 -1.86
N ASP A 31 11.56 -13.04 -0.98
CA ASP A 31 12.78 -13.75 -1.36
C ASP A 31 12.48 -14.93 -2.29
N ALA A 32 11.35 -15.61 -2.11
CA ALA A 32 10.92 -16.71 -2.99
C ALA A 32 10.55 -16.22 -4.40
N PHE A 33 9.85 -15.09 -4.52
CA PHE A 33 9.57 -14.47 -5.82
C PHE A 33 10.86 -13.98 -6.49
N LYS A 34 11.71 -13.30 -5.73
CA LYS A 34 12.99 -12.78 -6.21
C LYS A 34 13.92 -13.88 -6.75
N ARG A 35 13.99 -15.05 -6.09
CA ARG A 35 14.77 -16.21 -6.57
C ARG A 35 14.30 -16.72 -7.94
N LYS A 36 13.07 -16.45 -8.32
CA LYS A 36 12.50 -16.80 -9.63
C LYS A 36 12.55 -15.65 -10.64
N GLY A 37 13.19 -14.53 -10.31
CA GLY A 37 13.23 -13.33 -11.14
C GLY A 37 11.91 -12.58 -11.21
N ALA A 38 10.96 -12.83 -10.30
CA ALA A 38 9.65 -12.18 -10.27
C ALA A 38 9.61 -11.00 -9.29
N PHE A 39 8.71 -10.05 -9.55
CA PHE A 39 8.43 -8.92 -8.67
C PHE A 39 7.39 -9.28 -7.59
N ALA A 40 7.58 -8.75 -6.38
CA ALA A 40 6.65 -8.89 -5.27
C ALA A 40 5.84 -7.59 -5.08
N VAL A 41 4.56 -7.63 -5.41
CA VAL A 41 3.62 -6.53 -5.11
C VAL A 41 2.84 -6.89 -3.85
N LEU A 42 2.81 -5.99 -2.87
CA LEU A 42 1.97 -6.12 -1.68
C LEU A 42 0.74 -5.22 -1.82
N HIS A 43 -0.45 -5.79 -1.66
CA HIS A 43 -1.71 -5.06 -1.51
C HIS A 43 -2.19 -5.13 -0.06
N SER A 44 -2.59 -3.99 0.50
CA SER A 44 -3.38 -3.88 1.74
C SER A 44 -4.17 -2.58 1.70
N ASP A 45 -5.48 -2.68 1.92
CA ASP A 45 -6.35 -1.54 2.17
C ASP A 45 -6.24 -1.05 3.62
N GLY A 46 -6.94 0.04 3.95
CA GLY A 46 -6.91 0.64 5.28
C GLY A 46 -5.69 1.54 5.54
N ASN A 47 -5.57 2.06 6.77
CA ASN A 47 -4.47 2.94 7.13
C ASN A 47 -3.32 2.16 7.76
N ILE A 48 -2.39 1.69 6.93
CA ILE A 48 -1.24 0.92 7.39
C ILE A 48 0.05 1.74 7.51
N ALA A 49 -0.05 3.07 7.49
CA ALA A 49 1.13 3.95 7.59
C ALA A 49 2.06 3.61 8.78
N PRO A 50 1.55 3.24 9.99
CA PRO A 50 2.42 2.87 11.12
C PRO A 50 3.23 1.57 10.90
N THR A 51 2.81 0.71 9.98
CA THR A 51 3.45 -0.58 9.67
C THR A 51 4.08 -0.59 8.27
N LEU A 52 4.12 0.54 7.56
CA LEU A 52 4.60 0.61 6.18
C LEU A 52 6.12 0.41 6.05
N ASN A 53 6.86 0.36 7.16
CA ASN A 53 8.23 -0.13 7.17
C ASN A 53 8.38 -1.60 6.70
N VAL A 54 7.24 -2.29 6.50
CA VAL A 54 7.13 -3.56 5.78
C VAL A 54 7.81 -3.54 4.41
N VAL A 55 8.01 -2.37 3.79
CA VAL A 55 8.84 -2.19 2.58
C VAL A 55 10.20 -2.88 2.69
N GLU A 56 10.80 -2.89 3.88
CA GLU A 56 12.08 -3.57 4.15
C GLU A 56 12.03 -5.10 4.04
N ALA A 57 10.84 -5.71 3.92
CA ALA A 57 10.69 -7.13 3.64
C ALA A 57 11.13 -7.51 2.21
N GLY A 58 11.30 -6.51 1.32
CA GLY A 58 11.75 -6.72 -0.06
C GLY A 58 10.64 -6.73 -1.09
N ILE A 59 9.51 -6.08 -0.81
CA ILE A 59 8.49 -5.83 -1.82
C ILE A 59 9.03 -4.85 -2.88
N ASN A 60 8.57 -4.98 -4.11
CA ASN A 60 8.92 -4.09 -5.22
C ASN A 60 7.88 -2.98 -5.42
N ALA A 61 6.63 -3.24 -5.05
CA ALA A 61 5.57 -2.25 -5.11
C ALA A 61 4.58 -2.42 -3.96
N TYR A 62 3.99 -1.30 -3.54
CA TYR A 62 2.85 -1.27 -2.62
C TYR A 62 1.61 -0.74 -3.32
N GLN A 63 0.53 -1.50 -3.23
CA GLN A 63 -0.80 -1.18 -3.71
C GLN A 63 -1.76 -1.02 -2.52
N GLY A 64 -2.67 -0.05 -2.59
CA GLY A 64 -3.68 0.14 -1.55
C GLY A 64 -3.46 1.38 -0.68
N ILE A 65 -2.84 2.44 -1.25
CA ILE A 65 -2.81 3.77 -0.64
C ILE A 65 -4.25 4.29 -0.57
N ASP A 66 -4.96 3.91 0.49
CA ASP A 66 -6.40 4.01 0.60
C ASP A 66 -6.82 5.42 1.07
N VAL A 67 -7.46 6.16 0.16
CA VAL A 67 -7.97 7.53 0.41
C VAL A 67 -9.12 7.52 1.42
N ILE A 68 -9.94 6.46 1.44
CA ILE A 68 -11.07 6.33 2.37
C ILE A 68 -10.55 6.15 3.79
N ALA A 69 -9.40 5.49 3.93
CA ALA A 69 -8.67 5.34 5.18
C ALA A 69 -7.74 6.53 5.51
N SER A 70 -7.86 7.64 4.79
CA SER A 70 -7.05 8.85 4.99
C SER A 70 -5.54 8.64 4.80
N MET A 71 -5.12 7.69 3.96
CA MET A 71 -3.72 7.59 3.57
C MET A 71 -3.33 8.70 2.58
N SER A 72 -2.17 9.30 2.81
CA SER A 72 -1.61 10.34 1.93
C SER A 72 -0.59 9.74 0.97
N LEU A 73 -0.89 9.73 -0.34
CA LEU A 73 0.06 9.33 -1.38
C LEU A 73 1.33 10.18 -1.31
N LYS A 74 1.21 11.49 -1.08
CA LYS A 74 2.36 12.39 -0.92
C LYS A 74 3.28 11.91 0.21
N ASN A 75 2.73 11.64 1.39
CA ASN A 75 3.54 11.22 2.53
C ASN A 75 4.18 9.84 2.27
N VAL A 76 3.45 8.91 1.66
CA VAL A 76 4.01 7.60 1.30
C VAL A 76 5.14 7.74 0.27
N LYS A 77 4.97 8.60 -0.73
CA LYS A 77 5.99 8.91 -1.75
C LYS A 77 7.24 9.53 -1.13
N GLU A 78 7.08 10.52 -0.26
CA GLU A 78 8.21 11.17 0.45
C GLU A 78 9.01 10.17 1.30
N ASN A 79 8.36 9.18 1.92
CA ASN A 79 9.04 8.24 2.82
C ASN A 79 9.57 6.97 2.12
N TYR A 80 8.93 6.53 1.02
CA TYR A 80 9.16 5.21 0.43
C TYR A 80 9.24 5.20 -1.11
N GLY A 81 8.93 6.31 -1.79
CA GLY A 81 8.82 6.38 -3.25
C GLY A 81 10.14 6.11 -4.00
N ASP A 82 11.29 6.41 -3.38
CA ASP A 82 12.61 6.11 -3.97
C ASP A 82 13.03 4.64 -3.80
N ARG A 83 12.26 3.86 -3.03
CA ARG A 83 12.60 2.46 -2.68
C ARG A 83 11.71 1.44 -3.37
N ILE A 84 10.45 1.81 -3.63
CA ILE A 84 9.44 0.93 -4.21
C ILE A 84 8.51 1.71 -5.14
N CYS A 85 7.89 0.99 -6.07
CA CYS A 85 6.79 1.53 -6.86
C CYS A 85 5.53 1.67 -5.99
N LEU A 86 4.77 2.75 -6.21
CA LEU A 86 3.49 3.00 -5.54
C LEU A 86 2.36 2.83 -6.55
N VAL A 87 1.34 2.06 -6.19
CA VAL A 87 0.18 1.76 -7.03
C VAL A 87 -1.10 2.22 -6.33
N GLY A 88 -1.77 3.21 -6.90
CA GLY A 88 -2.91 3.90 -6.29
C GLY A 88 -3.07 5.32 -6.88
N ASN A 89 -3.89 6.20 -6.33
CA ASN A 89 -4.70 6.11 -5.10
C ASN A 89 -6.15 6.59 -5.35
N VAL A 90 -6.78 6.07 -6.41
CA VAL A 90 -8.17 6.42 -6.78
C VAL A 90 -9.12 6.09 -5.64
N ASP A 91 -10.03 7.00 -5.30
CA ASP A 91 -11.19 6.70 -4.46
C ASP A 91 -12.19 5.82 -5.25
N PRO A 92 -12.37 4.53 -4.88
CA PRO A 92 -13.22 3.62 -5.64
C PRO A 92 -14.70 4.03 -5.64
N ARG A 93 -15.15 4.85 -4.66
CA ARG A 93 -16.54 5.35 -4.61
C ARG A 93 -16.85 6.29 -5.76
N ILE A 94 -15.83 7.01 -6.27
CA ILE A 94 -15.96 7.87 -7.45
C ILE A 94 -16.15 7.03 -8.72
N LEU A 95 -15.52 5.86 -8.78
CA LEU A 95 -15.72 4.92 -9.89
C LEU A 95 -17.10 4.25 -9.82
N GLU A 96 -17.56 3.90 -8.62
CA GLU A 96 -18.82 3.18 -8.42
C GLU A 96 -20.05 4.09 -8.57
N PHE A 97 -19.99 5.32 -8.02
CA PHE A 97 -21.16 6.20 -7.91
C PHE A 97 -21.00 7.55 -8.63
N GLY A 98 -19.80 7.87 -9.12
CA GLY A 98 -19.50 9.14 -9.76
C GLY A 98 -19.94 9.20 -11.23
N LYS A 99 -19.97 10.41 -11.78
CA LYS A 99 -20.12 10.67 -13.22
C LYS A 99 -18.73 10.63 -13.87
N PRO A 100 -18.64 10.45 -15.20
CA PRO A 100 -17.36 10.48 -15.92
C PRO A 100 -16.50 11.72 -15.62
N LYS A 101 -17.13 12.89 -15.40
CA LYS A 101 -16.43 14.11 -14.99
C LYS A 101 -15.77 14.00 -13.60
N ASP A 102 -16.40 13.28 -12.67
CA ASP A 102 -15.89 13.13 -11.31
C ASP A 102 -14.67 12.19 -11.32
N VAL A 103 -14.70 11.18 -12.18
CA VAL A 103 -13.53 10.30 -12.44
C VAL A 103 -12.37 11.08 -13.04
N ALA A 104 -12.62 11.97 -14.01
CA ALA A 104 -11.57 12.80 -14.60
C ALA A 104 -10.92 13.73 -13.55
N MET A 105 -11.74 14.39 -12.73
CA MET A 105 -11.25 15.23 -11.62
C MET A 105 -10.45 14.42 -10.59
N GLU A 106 -10.85 13.16 -10.33
CA GLU A 106 -10.14 12.29 -9.40
C GLU A 106 -8.75 11.90 -9.92
N VAL A 107 -8.59 11.72 -11.23
CA VAL A 107 -7.27 11.50 -11.86
C VAL A 107 -6.40 12.76 -11.75
N GLU A 108 -6.97 13.95 -11.99
CA GLU A 108 -6.26 15.23 -11.89
C GLU A 108 -5.83 15.58 -10.46
N ARG A 109 -6.55 15.09 -9.44
CA ARG A 109 -6.21 15.27 -8.02
C ARG A 109 -4.89 14.58 -7.64
N MET A 110 -4.50 13.52 -8.34
CA MET A 110 -3.37 12.69 -7.93
C MET A 110 -2.03 13.42 -8.17
N PRO A 111 -1.16 13.53 -7.17
CA PRO A 111 0.15 14.11 -7.35
C PRO A 111 1.01 13.24 -8.28
N THR A 112 1.67 13.88 -9.25
CA THR A 112 2.69 13.23 -10.10
C THR A 112 3.94 12.87 -9.32
#